data_AF-A0A957FY08-F1
#
_entry.id   AF-A0A957FY08-F1
#
_cell.length_a   1.000
_cell.length_b   1.000
_cell.length_c   1.000
_cell.angle_alpha   90.00
_cell.angle_beta   90.00
_cell.angle_gamma   90.00
#
_symmetry.space_group_name_H-M   'P 1'
#
loop_
_entity.id
_entity.type
_entity.pdbx_description
1 polymer ?
#
loop_
_entity_poly.entity_id
_entity_poly.type
_entity_poly.pdbx_seq_one_letter_code
_entity_poly.pdbx_strand_id
1 'polypeptide(L)'
;MTTIGIPREVRDLEMRVGLSPAGVLSLTQAGHTVIIEHNAGRGAGFSDESYQEVGAQVLYSAAEVYGRADIIAKIARLTEKEYPLLRPGQTIFSFLHLAVASPDLLQILEEKQITAIAYEMVAAPDGHRPVLHPASEIAGRMAPLIAGHLLRSDLQLPGHEGLGILLGGIPGVPAAAVVILGGGTLGANAARSFLGLGTEVTLLDHNLRLLQQLDEKMDGRLNTMYANPHNIRRAALFADVLICAISAPGNRIPILIGQDVVRQMRNGSVIIDYTIDDGGCVATSRPTS
;
A
#
# COMPACT_ATOMS: atom_id res chain seq x y z
N MET A 1 -33.04 -2.56 -5.29
CA MET A 1 -32.23 -3.73 -4.93
C MET A 1 -31.01 -3.72 -5.84
N THR A 2 -29.81 -3.71 -5.28
CA THR A 2 -28.56 -3.49 -6.03
C THR A 2 -27.74 -4.77 -6.06
N THR A 3 -27.09 -5.05 -7.18
CA THR A 3 -26.18 -6.20 -7.34
C THR A 3 -24.74 -5.76 -7.15
N ILE A 4 -24.05 -6.32 -6.15
CA ILE A 4 -22.64 -6.09 -5.88
C ILE A 4 -21.83 -7.28 -6.38
N GLY A 5 -20.88 -7.03 -7.28
CA GLY A 5 -19.96 -8.01 -7.83
C GLY A 5 -18.58 -7.95 -7.18
N ILE A 6 -18.04 -9.12 -6.85
CA ILE A 6 -16.70 -9.30 -6.29
C ILE A 6 -15.90 -10.18 -7.27
N PRO A 7 -15.22 -9.60 -8.27
CA PRO A 7 -14.36 -10.38 -9.16
C PRO A 7 -13.09 -10.84 -8.43
N ARG A 8 -12.42 -11.84 -8.97
CA ARG A 8 -11.09 -12.25 -8.50
C ARG A 8 -10.08 -11.18 -8.89
N GLU A 9 -9.11 -10.93 -8.02
CA GLU A 9 -8.01 -10.04 -8.35
C GLU A 9 -7.08 -10.66 -9.39
N VAL A 10 -6.62 -9.84 -10.33
CA VAL A 10 -5.81 -10.27 -11.49
C VAL A 10 -4.44 -9.60 -11.56
N ARG A 11 -4.17 -8.65 -10.64
CA ARG A 11 -2.84 -8.03 -10.51
C ARG A 11 -1.90 -9.02 -9.82
N ASP A 12 -0.66 -9.09 -10.30
CA ASP A 12 0.34 -9.98 -9.74
C ASP A 12 0.51 -9.75 -8.23
N LEU A 13 0.66 -10.84 -7.49
CA LEU A 13 0.77 -10.89 -6.02
C LEU A 13 -0.42 -10.35 -5.21
N GLU A 14 -1.52 -9.92 -5.85
CA GLU A 14 -2.72 -9.51 -5.15
C GLU A 14 -3.53 -10.73 -4.69
N MET A 15 -3.38 -11.06 -3.40
CA MET A 15 -4.05 -12.21 -2.78
C MET A 15 -5.30 -11.81 -2.00
N ARG A 16 -5.58 -10.51 -1.84
CA ARG A 16 -6.77 -10.02 -1.13
C ARG A 16 -8.00 -10.12 -2.03
N VAL A 17 -9.16 -9.83 -1.45
CA VAL A 17 -10.47 -9.86 -2.12
C VAL A 17 -11.30 -8.67 -1.68
N GLY A 18 -12.15 -8.14 -2.56
CA GLY A 18 -12.88 -6.88 -2.34
C GLY A 18 -13.76 -6.87 -1.09
N LEU A 19 -14.35 -8.01 -0.72
CA LEU A 19 -15.15 -8.17 0.49
C LEU A 19 -14.91 -9.55 1.10
N SER A 20 -14.83 -9.62 2.43
CA SER A 20 -14.83 -10.88 3.17
C SER A 20 -16.26 -11.43 3.33
N PRO A 21 -16.44 -12.71 3.72
CA PRO A 21 -17.76 -13.28 4.00
C PRO A 21 -18.59 -12.46 5.02
N ALA A 22 -17.94 -11.85 6.02
CA ALA A 22 -18.63 -10.97 6.98
C ALA A 22 -19.21 -9.70 6.33
N GLY A 23 -18.48 -9.10 5.39
CA GLY A 23 -18.98 -7.96 4.61
C GLY A 23 -20.13 -8.36 3.70
N VAL A 24 -20.02 -9.54 3.07
CA VAL A 24 -21.10 -10.11 2.24
C VAL A 24 -22.36 -10.36 3.06
N LEU A 25 -22.25 -10.97 4.24
CA LEU A 25 -23.39 -11.20 5.13
C LEU A 25 -24.16 -9.91 5.46
N SER A 26 -23.43 -8.82 5.70
CA SER A 26 -24.03 -7.53 6.01
C SER A 26 -24.84 -6.98 4.81
N LEU A 27 -24.32 -7.14 3.59
CA LEU A 27 -25.00 -6.71 2.37
C LEU A 27 -26.21 -7.58 2.04
N THR A 28 -26.11 -8.90 2.20
CA THR A 28 -27.23 -9.81 1.94
C THR A 28 -28.35 -9.62 2.95
N GLN A 29 -28.04 -9.40 4.23
CA GLN A 29 -29.02 -9.04 5.27
C GLN A 29 -29.70 -7.70 5.02
N ALA A 30 -29.00 -6.74 4.41
CA ALA A 30 -29.59 -5.48 3.97
C ALA A 30 -30.44 -5.60 2.70
N GLY A 31 -30.58 -6.82 2.15
CA GLY A 31 -31.42 -7.11 0.99
C GLY A 31 -30.74 -6.84 -0.35
N HIS A 32 -29.42 -6.76 -0.41
CA HIS A 32 -28.69 -6.67 -1.68
C HIS A 32 -28.34 -8.06 -2.23
N THR A 33 -28.15 -8.14 -3.55
CA THR A 33 -27.62 -9.35 -4.19
C THR A 33 -26.10 -9.25 -4.25
N VAL A 34 -25.39 -10.24 -3.74
CA VAL A 34 -23.94 -10.32 -3.87
C VAL A 34 -23.58 -11.48 -4.80
N ILE A 35 -22.77 -11.18 -5.82
CA ILE A 35 -22.22 -12.16 -6.75
C ILE A 35 -20.69 -12.13 -6.65
N ILE A 36 -20.05 -13.30 -6.66
CA ILE A 36 -18.59 -13.42 -6.49
C ILE A 36 -18.01 -14.38 -7.52
N GLU A 37 -16.83 -14.08 -8.06
CA GLU A 37 -16.13 -15.00 -8.96
C GLU A 37 -15.60 -16.22 -8.19
N HIS A 38 -15.72 -17.40 -8.79
CA HIS A 38 -15.17 -18.66 -8.27
C HIS A 38 -13.69 -18.49 -7.88
N ASN A 39 -13.35 -18.90 -6.65
CA ASN A 39 -12.03 -18.74 -6.03
C ASN A 39 -11.56 -17.29 -5.80
N ALA A 40 -12.40 -16.27 -5.89
CA ALA A 40 -11.97 -14.88 -5.65
C ALA A 40 -11.38 -14.67 -4.24
N GLY A 41 -11.94 -15.34 -3.23
CA GLY A 41 -11.46 -15.23 -1.85
C GLY A 41 -10.33 -16.18 -1.46
N ARG A 42 -9.93 -17.11 -2.33
CA ARG A 42 -9.02 -18.21 -1.97
C ARG A 42 -7.67 -17.70 -1.47
N GLY A 43 -7.12 -16.67 -2.09
CA GLY A 43 -5.84 -16.08 -1.68
C GLY A 43 -5.88 -15.41 -0.30
N ALA A 44 -7.06 -14.97 0.13
CA ALA A 44 -7.33 -14.36 1.43
C ALA A 44 -7.77 -15.38 2.49
N GLY A 45 -7.78 -16.68 2.16
CA GLY A 45 -8.20 -17.76 3.06
C GLY A 45 -9.71 -17.97 3.16
N PHE A 46 -10.49 -17.46 2.22
CA PHE A 46 -11.94 -17.66 2.16
C PHE A 46 -12.30 -18.60 1.01
N SER A 47 -13.03 -19.69 1.32
CA SER A 47 -13.51 -20.63 0.30
C SER A 47 -14.83 -20.13 -0.31
N ASP A 48 -15.21 -20.67 -1.47
CA ASP A 48 -16.47 -20.32 -2.12
C ASP A 48 -17.68 -20.72 -1.27
N GLU A 49 -17.59 -21.84 -0.56
CA GLU A 49 -18.62 -22.30 0.37
C GLU A 49 -18.87 -21.25 1.47
N SER A 50 -17.80 -20.63 2.00
CA SER A 50 -17.93 -19.57 3.01
C SER A 50 -18.69 -18.35 2.52
N TYR A 51 -18.67 -18.07 1.21
CA TYR A 51 -19.48 -17.00 0.60
C TYR A 51 -20.92 -17.45 0.35
N GLN A 52 -21.12 -18.70 -0.07
CA GLN A 52 -22.46 -19.25 -0.28
C GLN A 52 -23.25 -19.33 1.03
N GLU A 53 -22.61 -19.72 2.13
CA GLU A 53 -23.21 -19.80 3.47
C GLU A 53 -23.78 -18.46 3.95
N VAL A 54 -23.21 -17.34 3.51
CA VAL A 54 -23.66 -15.97 3.84
C VAL A 54 -24.53 -15.34 2.74
N GLY A 55 -24.95 -16.13 1.75
CA GLY A 55 -25.94 -15.75 0.75
C GLY A 55 -25.39 -15.14 -0.55
N ALA A 56 -24.08 -15.19 -0.81
CA ALA A 56 -23.55 -14.81 -2.12
C ALA A 56 -23.75 -15.90 -3.18
N GLN A 57 -23.91 -15.48 -4.43
CA GLN A 57 -23.95 -16.35 -5.60
C GLN A 57 -22.55 -16.45 -6.21
N VAL A 58 -22.00 -17.66 -6.28
CA VAL A 58 -20.71 -17.91 -6.93
C VAL A 58 -20.92 -18.04 -8.44
N LEU A 59 -20.18 -17.27 -9.22
CA LEU A 59 -20.18 -17.27 -10.69
C LEU A 59 -18.82 -17.74 -11.21
N TYR A 60 -18.79 -18.46 -12.32
CA TYR A 60 -17.58 -19.14 -12.79
C TYR A 60 -16.75 -18.32 -13.79
N SER A 61 -17.16 -17.08 -14.07
CA SER A 61 -16.41 -16.18 -14.94
C SER A 61 -16.45 -14.73 -14.46
N ALA A 62 -15.32 -14.03 -14.60
CA ALA A 62 -15.25 -12.59 -14.38
C ALA A 62 -16.26 -11.84 -15.27
N ALA A 63 -16.42 -12.28 -16.53
CA ALA A 63 -17.37 -11.69 -17.46
C ALA A 63 -18.81 -11.69 -16.94
N GLU A 64 -19.25 -12.75 -16.27
CA GLU A 64 -20.58 -12.78 -15.65
C GLU A 64 -20.68 -11.86 -14.43
N VAL A 65 -19.64 -11.78 -13.60
CA VAL A 65 -19.62 -10.87 -12.44
C VAL A 65 -19.71 -9.43 -12.91
N TYR A 66 -18.82 -9.00 -13.80
CA TYR A 66 -18.84 -7.67 -14.40
C TYR A 66 -20.12 -7.40 -15.18
N GLY A 67 -20.62 -8.41 -15.91
CA GLY A 67 -21.81 -8.32 -16.75
C GLY A 67 -23.13 -8.22 -15.98
N ARG A 68 -23.18 -8.62 -14.70
CA ARG A 68 -24.41 -8.62 -13.88
C ARG A 68 -24.41 -7.61 -12.75
N ALA A 69 -23.25 -7.15 -12.30
CA ALA A 69 -23.15 -6.23 -11.16
C ALA A 69 -23.49 -4.78 -11.54
N ASP A 70 -24.15 -4.08 -10.63
CA ASP A 70 -24.30 -2.63 -10.66
C ASP A 70 -23.08 -1.93 -10.05
N ILE A 71 -22.50 -2.57 -9.01
CA ILE A 71 -21.33 -2.12 -8.27
C ILE A 71 -20.28 -3.21 -8.28
N ILE A 72 -19.04 -2.88 -8.66
CA ILE A 72 -17.87 -3.76 -8.53
C ILE A 72 -17.06 -3.36 -7.31
N ALA A 73 -16.86 -4.31 -6.39
CA ALA A 73 -16.00 -4.14 -5.22
C ALA A 73 -14.69 -4.93 -5.43
N LYS A 74 -13.58 -4.21 -5.52
CA LYS A 74 -12.23 -4.73 -5.75
C LYS A 74 -11.25 -4.14 -4.75
N ILE A 75 -10.03 -4.65 -4.77
CA ILE A 75 -8.88 -4.12 -4.05
C ILE A 75 -8.02 -3.30 -5.01
N ALA A 76 -7.45 -3.95 -6.04
CA ALA A 76 -6.45 -3.31 -6.90
C ALA A 76 -7.08 -2.41 -7.97
N ARG A 77 -6.26 -1.54 -8.55
CA ARG A 77 -6.59 -0.77 -9.75
C ARG A 77 -6.96 -1.73 -10.89
N LEU A 78 -7.94 -1.36 -11.70
CA LEU A 78 -8.28 -2.07 -12.93
C LEU A 78 -7.05 -2.25 -13.83
N THR A 79 -6.95 -3.45 -14.39
CA THR A 79 -5.96 -3.81 -15.42
C THR A 79 -6.59 -3.75 -16.81
N GLU A 80 -5.77 -3.65 -17.85
CA GLU A 80 -6.22 -3.64 -19.25
C GLU A 80 -7.09 -4.86 -19.62
N LYS A 81 -6.84 -6.01 -18.98
CA LYS A 81 -7.62 -7.25 -19.16
C LYS A 81 -9.07 -7.12 -18.71
N GLU A 82 -9.34 -6.18 -17.80
CA GLU A 82 -10.66 -5.95 -17.21
C GLU A 82 -11.47 -4.89 -17.97
N TYR A 83 -10.82 -4.02 -18.74
CA TYR A 83 -11.47 -2.93 -19.48
C TYR A 83 -12.61 -3.40 -20.38
N PRO A 84 -12.49 -4.51 -21.15
CA PRO A 84 -13.58 -4.99 -21.99
C PRO A 84 -14.77 -5.50 -21.19
N LEU A 85 -14.56 -5.94 -19.94
CA LEU A 85 -15.60 -6.52 -19.08
C LEU A 85 -16.51 -5.44 -18.48
N LEU A 86 -16.00 -4.22 -18.34
CA LEU A 86 -16.75 -3.09 -17.77
C LEU A 86 -18.02 -2.80 -18.56
N ARG A 87 -19.10 -2.48 -17.84
CA ARG A 87 -20.37 -2.06 -18.42
C ARG A 87 -20.56 -0.55 -18.34
N PRO A 88 -21.24 0.07 -19.32
CA PRO A 88 -21.62 1.47 -19.22
C PRO A 88 -22.43 1.77 -17.95
N GLY A 89 -22.10 2.85 -17.25
CA GLY A 89 -22.80 3.33 -16.05
C GLY A 89 -22.54 2.53 -14.77
N GLN A 90 -21.61 1.56 -14.79
CA GLN A 90 -21.26 0.76 -13.62
C GLN A 90 -20.52 1.60 -12.57
N THR A 91 -20.69 1.27 -11.29
CA THR A 91 -19.90 1.87 -10.20
C THR A 91 -18.75 0.95 -9.81
N ILE A 92 -17.56 1.50 -9.59
CA ILE A 92 -16.36 0.74 -9.20
C ILE A 92 -15.80 1.30 -7.91
N PHE A 93 -15.61 0.43 -6.93
CA PHE A 93 -14.90 0.67 -5.68
C PHE A 93 -13.58 -0.09 -5.69
N SER A 94 -12.45 0.62 -5.71
CA SER A 94 -11.12 0.02 -5.54
C SER A 94 -10.05 1.10 -5.22
N PHE A 95 -8.81 0.69 -4.94
CA PHE A 95 -7.68 1.61 -5.00
C PHE A 95 -7.36 1.95 -6.46
N LEU A 96 -7.54 3.23 -6.85
CA LEU A 96 -7.45 3.63 -8.26
C LEU A 96 -6.18 4.41 -8.57
N HIS A 97 -5.69 5.22 -7.64
CA HIS A 97 -4.45 5.98 -7.76
C HIS A 97 -4.40 6.78 -9.08
N LEU A 98 -5.50 7.49 -9.38
CA LEU A 98 -5.77 8.08 -10.70
C LEU A 98 -4.73 9.11 -11.16
N ALA A 99 -4.01 9.75 -10.22
CA ALA A 99 -2.96 10.73 -10.54
C ALA A 99 -1.79 10.13 -11.34
N VAL A 100 -1.62 8.80 -11.29
CA VAL A 100 -0.60 8.07 -12.06
C VAL A 100 -1.23 6.89 -12.84
N ALA A 101 -2.53 6.98 -13.13
CA ALA A 101 -3.21 6.05 -14.02
C ALA A 101 -2.72 6.21 -15.47
N SER A 102 -2.82 5.13 -16.25
CA SER A 102 -2.57 5.22 -17.69
C SER A 102 -3.67 6.05 -18.36
N PRO A 103 -3.37 6.76 -19.46
CA PRO A 103 -4.38 7.44 -20.26
C PRO A 103 -5.54 6.52 -20.67
N ASP A 104 -5.23 5.27 -21.03
CA ASP A 104 -6.21 4.26 -21.42
C ASP A 104 -7.22 3.95 -20.30
N LEU A 105 -6.77 3.92 -19.02
CA LEU A 105 -7.69 3.77 -17.89
C LEU A 105 -8.63 4.98 -17.77
N LEU A 106 -8.11 6.20 -17.95
CA LEU A 106 -8.95 7.40 -17.86
C LEU A 106 -9.98 7.43 -19.00
N GLN A 107 -9.54 7.09 -20.21
CA GLN A 107 -10.40 7.01 -21.39
C GLN A 107 -11.49 5.96 -21.21
N ILE A 108 -11.19 4.74 -20.74
CA ILE A 108 -12.22 3.71 -20.57
C ILE A 108 -13.24 4.07 -19.48
N LEU A 109 -12.80 4.74 -18.40
CA LEU A 109 -13.70 5.22 -17.35
C LEU A 109 -14.67 6.29 -17.90
N GLU A 110 -14.18 7.20 -18.73
CA GLU A 110 -14.98 8.24 -19.38
C GLU A 110 -15.94 7.65 -20.43
N GLU A 111 -15.43 6.87 -21.38
CA GLU A 111 -16.21 6.26 -22.47
C GLU A 111 -17.37 5.40 -21.96
N LYS A 112 -17.12 4.63 -20.89
CA LYS A 112 -18.15 3.79 -20.26
C LYS A 112 -18.92 4.52 -19.15
N GLN A 113 -18.71 5.82 -18.95
CA GLN A 113 -19.41 6.61 -17.94
C GLN A 113 -19.37 5.93 -16.55
N ILE A 114 -18.20 5.41 -16.17
CA ILE A 114 -18.01 4.68 -14.93
C ILE A 114 -18.03 5.66 -13.76
N THR A 115 -18.81 5.33 -12.73
CA THR A 115 -18.69 6.02 -11.43
C THR A 115 -17.56 5.39 -10.64
N ALA A 116 -16.39 6.03 -10.64
CA ALA A 116 -15.19 5.52 -10.01
C ALA A 116 -15.01 6.11 -8.59
N ILE A 117 -15.07 5.25 -7.56
CA ILE A 117 -14.87 5.63 -6.16
C ILE A 117 -13.55 5.04 -5.68
N ALA A 118 -12.55 5.92 -5.59
CA ALA A 118 -11.19 5.55 -5.21
C ALA A 118 -11.05 5.48 -3.68
N TYR A 119 -10.69 4.31 -3.14
CA TYR A 119 -10.56 4.08 -1.70
C TYR A 119 -9.58 5.03 -1.02
N GLU A 120 -8.45 5.32 -1.66
CA GLU A 120 -7.45 6.26 -1.17
C GLU A 120 -7.95 7.70 -1.11
N MET A 121 -9.01 8.03 -1.86
CA MET A 121 -9.59 9.37 -1.90
C MET A 121 -10.74 9.58 -0.92
N VAL A 122 -11.35 8.51 -0.39
CA VAL A 122 -12.41 8.59 0.63
C VAL A 122 -11.86 9.23 1.91
N ALA A 123 -12.38 10.40 2.26
CA ALA A 123 -11.95 11.17 3.43
C ALA A 123 -13.14 11.67 4.25
N ALA A 124 -12.97 11.67 5.56
CA ALA A 124 -13.83 12.34 6.52
C ALA A 124 -13.54 13.86 6.54
N PRO A 125 -14.43 14.69 7.11
CA PRO A 125 -14.25 16.15 7.15
C PRO A 125 -12.98 16.64 7.85
N ASP A 126 -12.42 15.85 8.76
CA ASP A 126 -11.17 16.11 9.46
C ASP A 126 -9.91 15.71 8.66
N GLY A 127 -10.09 15.21 7.43
CA GLY A 127 -9.03 14.73 6.56
C GLY A 127 -8.62 13.27 6.81
N HIS A 128 -9.22 12.59 7.80
CA HIS A 128 -8.96 11.17 8.04
C HIS A 128 -9.45 10.32 6.86
N ARG A 129 -8.65 9.33 6.45
CA ARG A 129 -8.94 8.44 5.30
C ARG A 129 -9.23 7.02 5.80
N PRO A 130 -10.48 6.71 6.17
CA PRO A 130 -10.80 5.50 6.91
C PRO A 130 -10.54 4.21 6.13
N VAL A 131 -10.65 4.23 4.80
CA VAL A 131 -10.42 3.04 3.97
C VAL A 131 -8.91 2.79 3.76
N LEU A 132 -8.12 3.86 3.58
CA LEU A 132 -6.67 3.77 3.41
C LEU A 132 -5.93 3.48 4.72
N HIS A 133 -6.49 3.92 5.86
CA HIS A 133 -5.82 3.87 7.15
C HIS A 133 -5.40 2.45 7.57
N PRO A 134 -6.27 1.41 7.56
CA PRO A 134 -5.87 0.04 7.91
C PRO A 134 -4.76 -0.51 7.01
N ALA A 135 -4.82 -0.24 5.70
CA ALA A 135 -3.79 -0.67 4.75
C ALA A 135 -2.43 -0.02 5.08
N SER A 136 -2.44 1.26 5.46
CA SER A 136 -1.25 2.00 5.87
C SER A 136 -0.66 1.44 7.18
N GLU A 137 -1.50 1.08 8.16
CA GLU A 137 -1.03 0.47 9.41
C GLU A 137 -0.36 -0.87 9.18
N ILE A 138 -0.99 -1.74 8.38
CA ILE A 138 -0.44 -3.06 8.03
C ILE A 138 0.91 -2.88 7.31
N ALA A 139 0.97 -2.02 6.30
CA ALA A 139 2.20 -1.76 5.55
C ALA A 139 3.34 -1.29 6.46
N GLY A 140 3.07 -0.33 7.35
CA GLY A 140 4.05 0.16 8.31
C GLY A 140 4.54 -0.94 9.26
N ARG A 141 3.64 -1.79 9.76
CA ARG A 141 4.02 -2.88 10.68
C ARG A 141 4.76 -4.03 9.99
N MET A 142 4.53 -4.23 8.69
CA MET A 142 5.24 -5.22 7.88
C MET A 142 6.64 -4.75 7.46
N ALA A 143 6.91 -3.44 7.44
CA ALA A 143 8.16 -2.87 6.95
C ALA A 143 9.42 -3.51 7.54
N PRO A 144 9.53 -3.78 8.86
CA PRO A 144 10.72 -4.43 9.40
C PRO A 144 10.90 -5.88 8.97
N LEU A 145 9.81 -6.62 8.74
CA LEU A 145 9.89 -8.00 8.25
C LEU A 145 10.44 -8.04 6.83
N ILE A 146 9.97 -7.12 5.98
CA ILE A 146 10.44 -6.96 4.60
C ILE A 146 11.89 -6.48 4.59
N ALA A 147 12.22 -5.46 5.38
CA ALA A 147 13.58 -4.94 5.48
C ALA A 147 14.57 -6.00 5.97
N GLY A 148 14.21 -6.75 7.02
CA GLY A 148 15.04 -7.83 7.55
C GLY A 148 15.26 -8.95 6.54
N HIS A 149 14.27 -9.27 5.72
CA HIS A 149 14.44 -10.21 4.61
C HIS A 149 15.41 -9.67 3.55
N LEU A 150 15.24 -8.42 3.12
CA LEU A 150 16.03 -7.79 2.05
C LEU A 150 17.47 -7.47 2.46
N LEU A 151 17.74 -7.26 3.76
CA LEU A 151 19.09 -6.99 4.28
C LEU A 151 19.97 -8.25 4.34
N ARG A 152 19.42 -9.44 4.16
CA ARG A 152 20.18 -10.69 4.24
C ARG A 152 21.21 -10.78 3.13
N SER A 153 22.45 -11.14 3.50
CA SER A 153 23.53 -11.36 2.54
C SER A 153 23.38 -12.67 1.75
N ASP A 154 22.61 -13.63 2.26
CA ASP A 154 22.33 -14.90 1.57
C ASP A 154 21.10 -14.83 0.66
N LEU A 155 20.43 -13.68 0.59
CA LEU A 155 19.33 -13.46 -0.33
C LEU A 155 19.89 -13.34 -1.75
N GLN A 156 19.66 -14.37 -2.58
CA GLN A 156 20.10 -14.39 -3.97
C GLN A 156 19.11 -13.63 -4.86
N LEU A 157 19.23 -12.30 -4.89
CA LEU A 157 18.60 -11.47 -5.92
C LEU A 157 19.64 -11.16 -7.02
N PRO A 158 19.30 -11.29 -8.32
CA PRO A 158 20.25 -11.03 -9.40
C PRO A 158 20.91 -9.65 -9.27
N GLY A 159 22.23 -9.63 -9.03
CA GLY A 159 23.03 -8.41 -8.91
C GLY A 159 22.82 -7.60 -7.63
N HIS A 160 22.15 -8.16 -6.61
CA HIS A 160 21.84 -7.46 -5.36
C HIS A 160 22.18 -8.36 -4.18
N GLU A 161 23.17 -7.96 -3.38
CA GLU A 161 23.47 -8.57 -2.09
C GLU A 161 22.97 -7.61 -1.00
N GLY A 162 22.15 -8.13 -0.08
CA GLY A 162 21.75 -7.36 1.09
C GLY A 162 22.97 -7.02 1.95
N LEU A 163 22.88 -5.93 2.71
CA LEU A 163 23.99 -5.41 3.51
C LEU A 163 24.61 -6.40 4.51
N GLY A 164 23.87 -7.45 4.88
CA GLY A 164 24.33 -8.50 5.79
C GLY A 164 24.28 -8.10 7.27
N ILE A 165 23.39 -7.18 7.64
CA ILE A 165 23.25 -6.71 9.02
C ILE A 165 21.94 -7.17 9.65
N LEU A 166 21.98 -7.39 10.97
CA LEU A 166 20.79 -7.67 11.78
C LEU A 166 20.13 -6.34 12.19
N LEU A 167 18.82 -6.20 11.98
CA LEU A 167 18.09 -4.98 12.32
C LEU A 167 18.34 -4.51 13.76
N GLY A 168 18.11 -5.37 14.76
CA GLY A 168 18.21 -5.00 16.17
C GLY A 168 19.62 -4.93 16.76
N GLY A 169 20.65 -5.36 16.00
CA GLY A 169 21.98 -5.56 16.55
C GLY A 169 22.01 -6.56 17.72
N ILE A 170 23.12 -6.56 18.45
CA ILE A 170 23.33 -7.31 19.71
C ILE A 170 24.30 -6.50 20.60
N PRO A 171 24.48 -6.81 21.89
CA PRO A 171 25.51 -6.15 22.70
C PRO A 171 26.89 -6.19 22.03
N GLY A 172 27.46 -5.01 21.77
CA GLY A 172 28.74 -4.84 21.06
C GLY A 172 28.66 -4.72 19.53
N VAL A 173 27.48 -4.90 18.93
CA VAL A 173 27.24 -4.74 17.48
C VAL A 173 26.09 -3.73 17.27
N PRO A 174 26.32 -2.60 16.59
CA PRO A 174 25.29 -1.61 16.34
C PRO A 174 24.05 -2.17 15.64
N ALA A 175 22.88 -1.61 15.98
CA ALA A 175 21.64 -1.86 15.28
C ALA A 175 21.62 -1.13 13.92
N ALA A 176 20.71 -1.53 13.03
CA ALA A 176 20.53 -0.89 11.73
C ALA A 176 20.00 0.55 11.88
N ALA A 177 20.52 1.45 11.05
CA ALA A 177 20.02 2.81 10.90
C ALA A 177 18.82 2.85 9.95
N VAL A 178 17.64 3.12 10.49
CA VAL A 178 16.37 3.20 9.75
C VAL A 178 15.97 4.67 9.61
N VAL A 179 15.78 5.11 8.37
CA VAL A 179 15.27 6.44 8.04
C VAL A 179 13.88 6.33 7.44
N ILE A 180 12.94 7.12 7.95
CA ILE A 180 11.55 7.14 7.50
C ILE A 180 11.21 8.53 6.99
N LEU A 181 10.75 8.62 5.74
CA LEU A 181 10.25 9.86 5.15
C LEU A 181 8.72 9.88 5.25
N GLY A 182 8.15 10.76 6.08
CA GLY A 182 6.71 10.90 6.31
C GLY A 182 6.26 10.29 7.64
N GLY A 183 5.59 11.11 8.46
CA GLY A 183 5.09 10.77 9.79
C GLY A 183 3.62 10.36 9.85
N GLY A 184 2.96 10.16 8.71
CA GLY A 184 1.58 9.71 8.64
C GLY A 184 1.37 8.29 9.21
N THR A 185 0.17 7.75 9.04
CA THR A 185 -0.22 6.41 9.57
C THR A 185 0.84 5.33 9.32
N LEU A 186 1.35 5.23 8.09
CA LEU A 186 2.34 4.22 7.71
C LEU A 186 3.66 4.47 8.44
N GLY A 187 4.21 5.69 8.34
CA GLY A 187 5.49 6.04 8.95
C GLY A 187 5.51 5.91 10.46
N ALA A 188 4.43 6.33 11.14
CA ALA A 188 4.29 6.17 12.58
C ALA A 188 4.23 4.70 13.03
N ASN A 189 3.52 3.84 12.27
CA ASN A 189 3.49 2.40 12.53
C ASN A 189 4.84 1.73 12.21
N ALA A 190 5.51 2.13 11.13
CA ALA A 190 6.85 1.66 10.80
C ALA A 190 7.84 2.04 11.90
N ALA A 191 7.86 3.30 12.34
CA ALA A 191 8.74 3.77 13.41
C ALA A 191 8.54 2.95 14.69
N ARG A 192 7.28 2.75 15.11
CA ARG A 192 6.94 1.92 16.27
C ARG A 192 7.48 0.50 16.15
N SER A 193 7.27 -0.15 14.99
CA SER A 193 7.69 -1.54 14.79
C SER A 193 9.20 -1.69 14.72
N PHE A 194 9.90 -0.78 14.05
CA PHE A 194 11.37 -0.75 14.00
C PHE A 194 11.98 -0.51 15.38
N LEU A 195 11.48 0.48 16.15
CA LEU A 195 11.88 0.70 17.54
C LEU A 195 11.64 -0.53 18.43
N GLY A 196 10.56 -1.28 18.17
CA GLY A 196 10.27 -2.54 18.86
C GLY A 196 11.32 -3.63 18.64
N LEU A 197 12.04 -3.58 17.52
CA LEU A 197 13.15 -4.49 17.21
C LEU A 197 14.50 -3.98 17.70
N GLY A 198 14.56 -2.79 18.31
CA GLY A 198 15.81 -2.20 18.81
C GLY A 198 16.65 -1.45 17.77
N THR A 199 16.08 -1.10 16.62
CA THR A 199 16.78 -0.32 15.58
C THR A 199 16.97 1.15 16.00
N GLU A 200 17.94 1.83 15.40
CA GLU A 200 18.01 3.30 15.44
C GLU A 200 17.06 3.88 14.39
N VAL A 201 16.06 4.66 14.81
CA VAL A 201 15.03 5.19 13.90
C VAL A 201 15.08 6.71 13.86
N THR A 202 15.20 7.26 12.65
CA THR A 202 15.05 8.69 12.38
C THR A 202 13.89 8.94 11.43
N LEU A 203 12.91 9.73 11.86
CA LEU A 203 11.74 10.09 11.07
C LEU A 203 11.77 11.56 10.65
N LEU A 204 11.54 11.79 9.35
CA LEU A 204 11.50 13.12 8.76
C LEU A 204 10.07 13.48 8.35
N ASP A 205 9.62 14.65 8.77
CA ASP A 205 8.35 15.25 8.31
C ASP A 205 8.46 16.79 8.27
N HIS A 206 7.59 17.44 7.52
CA HIS A 206 7.50 18.90 7.46
C HIS A 206 6.59 19.46 8.56
N ASN A 207 5.71 18.64 9.13
CA ASN A 207 4.81 19.03 10.21
C ASN A 207 5.48 18.89 11.59
N LEU A 208 5.99 20.00 12.11
CA LEU A 208 6.66 20.05 13.42
C LEU A 208 5.77 19.57 14.58
N ARG A 209 4.45 19.83 14.52
CA ARG A 209 3.52 19.36 15.58
C ARG A 209 3.40 17.85 15.58
N LEU A 210 3.37 17.24 14.39
CA LEU A 210 3.36 15.79 14.26
C LEU A 210 4.66 15.17 14.76
N LEU A 211 5.81 15.78 14.43
CA LEU A 211 7.10 15.33 14.95
C LEU A 211 7.15 15.36 16.48
N GLN A 212 6.69 16.46 17.10
CA GLN A 212 6.59 16.56 18.56
C GLN A 212 5.68 15.48 19.15
N GLN A 213 4.51 15.25 18.57
CA GLN A 213 3.58 14.20 19.02
C GLN A 213 4.19 12.80 18.92
N LEU A 214 4.94 12.52 17.85
CA LEU A 214 5.58 11.22 17.66
C LEU A 214 6.77 11.02 18.60
N ASP A 215 7.54 12.07 18.87
CA ASP A 215 8.61 12.05 19.88
C ASP A 215 8.06 11.71 21.27
N GLU A 216 7.03 12.45 21.72
CA GLU A 216 6.36 12.22 23.00
C GLU A 216 5.76 10.81 23.09
N LYS A 217 5.06 10.35 22.03
CA LYS A 217 4.41 9.03 21.99
C LYS A 217 5.40 7.85 21.98
N MET A 218 6.64 8.08 21.57
CA MET A 218 7.69 7.07 21.51
C MET A 218 8.72 7.25 22.63
N ASP A 219 8.37 7.99 23.69
CA ASP A 219 9.19 8.23 24.88
C ASP A 219 10.60 8.77 24.55
N GLY A 220 10.71 9.64 23.53
CA GLY A 220 11.97 10.21 23.06
C GLY A 220 12.92 9.22 22.38
N ARG A 221 12.48 7.97 22.14
CA ARG A 221 13.29 6.94 21.46
C ARG A 221 13.35 7.13 19.94
N LEU A 222 12.42 7.91 19.38
CA LEU A 222 12.37 8.23 17.95
C LEU A 222 13.15 9.51 17.69
N ASN A 223 14.22 9.45 16.91
CA ASN A 223 14.85 10.67 16.42
C ASN A 223 13.91 11.34 15.41
N THR A 224 13.60 12.61 15.61
CA THR A 224 12.77 13.38 14.67
C THR A 224 13.59 14.48 14.00
N MET A 225 13.31 14.75 12.72
CA MET A 225 14.04 15.74 11.95
C MET A 225 13.13 16.45 10.95
N TYR A 226 13.28 17.78 10.84
CA TYR A 226 12.51 18.54 9.85
C TYR A 226 12.90 18.14 8.43
N ALA A 227 11.90 17.82 7.59
CA ALA A 227 12.08 17.43 6.20
C ALA A 227 12.39 18.65 5.32
N ASN A 228 13.66 18.77 4.91
CA ASN A 228 14.10 19.68 3.85
C ASN A 228 15.11 18.95 2.95
N PRO A 229 15.43 19.45 1.74
CA PRO A 229 16.31 18.75 0.81
C PRO A 229 17.68 18.37 1.39
N HIS A 230 18.25 19.24 2.23
CA HIS A 230 19.53 18.98 2.89
C HIS A 230 19.45 17.82 3.89
N ASN A 231 18.45 17.85 4.77
CA ASN A 231 18.24 16.83 5.80
C ASN A 231 17.83 15.48 5.20
N ILE A 232 16.96 15.49 4.18
CA ILE A 232 16.54 14.28 3.46
C ILE A 232 17.75 13.60 2.84
N ARG A 233 18.57 14.36 2.10
CA ARG A 233 19.80 13.83 1.50
C ARG A 233 20.74 13.27 2.56
N ARG A 234 21.00 14.02 3.63
CA ARG A 234 21.89 13.59 4.72
C ARG A 234 21.42 12.30 5.39
N ALA A 235 20.12 12.21 5.70
CA ALA A 235 19.52 11.03 6.32
C ALA A 235 19.57 9.82 5.38
N ALA A 236 19.20 9.99 4.11
CA ALA A 236 19.22 8.91 3.14
C ALA A 236 20.62 8.29 2.96
N LEU A 237 21.68 9.09 2.96
CA LEU A 237 23.06 8.59 2.87
C LEU A 237 23.53 7.80 4.10
N PHE A 238 22.90 8.03 5.25
CA PHE A 238 23.20 7.33 6.50
C PHE A 238 22.37 6.04 6.67
N ALA A 239 21.27 5.89 5.91
CA ALA A 239 20.32 4.82 6.11
C ALA A 239 20.87 3.47 5.64
N ASP A 240 20.77 2.46 6.51
CA ASP A 240 20.82 1.05 6.10
C ASP A 240 19.47 0.63 5.49
N VAL A 241 18.37 1.20 6.02
CA VAL A 241 17.00 1.03 5.52
C VAL A 241 16.33 2.39 5.39
N LEU A 242 15.89 2.73 4.17
CA LEU A 242 15.10 3.92 3.88
C LEU A 242 13.66 3.53 3.58
N ILE A 243 12.72 4.01 4.40
CA ILE A 243 11.28 3.84 4.21
C ILE A 243 10.68 5.12 3.66
N CYS A 244 10.07 5.05 2.48
CA CYS A 244 9.33 6.18 1.92
C CYS A 244 7.85 6.00 2.25
N ALA A 245 7.33 6.86 3.13
CA ALA A 245 6.00 6.79 3.72
C ALA A 245 5.23 8.13 3.58
N ILE A 246 5.64 8.97 2.63
CA ILE A 246 4.95 10.23 2.35
C ILE A 246 3.65 9.98 1.59
N SER A 247 2.68 10.85 1.79
CA SER A 247 1.38 10.80 1.10
C SER A 247 1.08 12.16 0.51
N ALA A 248 0.65 12.17 -0.76
CA ALA A 248 0.14 13.35 -1.45
C ALA A 248 -1.19 12.96 -2.11
N PRO A 249 -2.29 12.85 -1.34
CA PRO A 249 -3.54 12.30 -1.87
C PRO A 249 -4.01 13.03 -3.13
N GLY A 250 -4.36 12.25 -4.16
CA GLY A 250 -4.82 12.77 -5.46
C GLY A 250 -3.73 13.41 -6.31
N ASN A 251 -2.46 13.36 -5.90
CA ASN A 251 -1.34 13.95 -6.61
C ASN A 251 -0.23 12.91 -6.79
N ARG A 252 0.55 13.08 -7.86
CA ARG A 252 1.77 12.31 -8.02
C ARG A 252 2.78 12.71 -6.95
N ILE A 253 3.46 11.73 -6.38
CA ILE A 253 4.50 11.96 -5.38
C ILE A 253 5.73 12.60 -6.06
N PRO A 254 6.27 13.70 -5.50
CA PRO A 254 7.50 14.29 -6.03
C PRO A 254 8.71 13.42 -5.71
N ILE A 255 9.70 13.44 -6.60
CA ILE A 255 10.99 12.81 -6.34
C ILE A 255 11.72 13.60 -5.24
N LEU A 256 11.95 12.95 -4.11
CA LEU A 256 12.71 13.49 -2.98
C LEU A 256 14.14 12.94 -2.92
N ILE A 257 14.36 11.74 -3.47
CA ILE A 257 15.67 11.08 -3.51
C ILE A 257 16.10 10.93 -4.97
N GLY A 258 17.08 11.72 -5.38
CA GLY A 258 17.69 11.64 -6.71
C GLY A 258 18.52 10.38 -6.91
N GLN A 259 18.71 9.97 -8.17
CA GLN A 259 19.56 8.82 -8.52
C GLN A 259 21.01 9.01 -8.06
N ASP A 260 21.49 10.25 -8.01
CA ASP A 260 22.82 10.61 -7.49
C ASP A 260 22.95 10.31 -5.99
N VAL A 261 21.88 10.48 -5.22
CA VAL A 261 21.82 10.15 -3.78
C VAL A 261 21.82 8.63 -3.62
N VAL A 262 20.99 7.91 -4.37
CA VAL A 262 20.94 6.43 -4.34
C VAL A 262 22.32 5.83 -4.63
N ARG A 263 23.05 6.35 -5.62
CA ARG A 263 24.42 5.89 -5.96
C ARG A 263 25.45 6.12 -4.84
N GLN A 264 25.19 7.05 -3.93
CA GLN A 264 26.06 7.37 -2.80
C GLN A 264 25.64 6.65 -1.51
N MET A 265 24.48 5.99 -1.49
CA MET A 265 24.09 5.13 -0.39
C MET A 265 25.03 3.92 -0.31
N ARG A 266 25.14 3.34 0.88
CA ARG A 266 25.97 2.16 1.12
C ARG A 266 25.47 0.99 0.26
N ASN A 267 26.38 0.33 -0.45
CA ASN A 267 26.01 -0.84 -1.25
C ASN A 267 25.36 -1.91 -0.34
N GLY A 268 24.22 -2.45 -0.78
CA GLY A 268 23.40 -3.39 -0.01
C GLY A 268 22.36 -2.75 0.92
N SER A 269 22.34 -1.42 1.08
CA SER A 269 21.24 -0.72 1.79
C SER A 269 19.91 -0.95 1.08
N VAL A 270 18.81 -0.92 1.85
CA VAL A 270 17.47 -1.22 1.35
C VAL A 270 16.63 0.06 1.27
N ILE A 271 15.92 0.25 0.16
CA ILE A 271 14.88 1.26 0.01
C ILE A 271 13.54 0.55 -0.14
N ILE A 272 12.57 0.88 0.72
CA ILE A 272 11.19 0.42 0.61
C ILE A 272 10.33 1.65 0.29
N ASP A 273 9.89 1.74 -0.95
CA ASP A 273 9.10 2.87 -1.44
C ASP A 273 7.60 2.55 -1.43
N TYR A 274 6.92 2.83 -0.32
CA TYR A 274 5.47 2.64 -0.20
C TYR A 274 4.66 3.68 -0.98
N THR A 275 5.31 4.66 -1.59
CA THR A 275 4.65 5.70 -2.37
C THR A 275 4.61 5.32 -3.85
N ILE A 276 5.02 4.10 -4.19
CA ILE A 276 5.14 3.61 -5.58
C ILE A 276 3.79 3.58 -6.32
N ASP A 277 2.69 3.31 -5.62
CA ASP A 277 1.35 3.32 -6.22
C ASP A 277 0.92 4.73 -6.67
N ASP A 278 1.55 5.79 -6.14
CA ASP A 278 1.37 7.20 -6.52
C ASP A 278 2.62 7.77 -7.25
N GLY A 279 3.47 6.90 -7.78
CA GLY A 279 4.60 7.23 -8.67
C GLY A 279 6.00 7.11 -8.08
N GLY A 280 6.13 6.88 -6.76
CA GLY A 280 7.41 6.73 -6.06
C GLY A 280 8.12 8.05 -5.76
N CYS A 281 8.76 8.15 -4.60
CA CYS A 281 9.52 9.34 -4.22
C CYS A 281 11.04 9.21 -4.45
N VAL A 282 11.49 8.04 -4.92
CA VAL A 282 12.89 7.78 -5.27
C VAL A 282 13.01 7.65 -6.78
N ALA A 283 13.99 8.35 -7.38
CA ALA A 283 14.13 8.44 -8.83
C ALA A 283 14.31 7.08 -9.54
N THR A 284 14.81 6.08 -8.82
CA THR A 284 15.05 4.71 -9.32
C THR A 284 13.89 3.75 -9.03
N SER A 285 12.83 4.21 -8.35
CA SER A 285 11.67 3.38 -8.03
C SER A 285 10.91 3.00 -9.30
N ARG A 286 10.50 1.73 -9.34
CA ARG A 286 9.57 1.17 -10.33
C ARG A 286 8.78 0.05 -9.67
N PRO A 287 7.52 -0.19 -10.07
CA PRO A 287 6.79 -1.36 -9.59
C PRO A 287 7.56 -2.66 -9.87
N THR A 288 7.50 -3.58 -8.92
CA THR A 288 8.09 -4.92 -8.99
C THR A 288 6.99 -5.97 -8.91
N SER A 289 7.28 -7.17 -9.44
CA SER A 289 6.38 -8.34 -9.52
C SER A 289 6.95 -9.52 -8.75
#